data_AF-A0AA95H989-F1
#
_entry.id   AF-A0AA95H989-F1
#
_cell.length_a   1.000
_cell.length_b   1.000
_cell.length_c   1.000
_cell.angle_alpha   90.00
_cell.angle_beta   90.00
_cell.angle_gamma   90.00
#
_symmetry.space_group_name_H-M   'P 1'
#
loop_
_entity.id
_entity.type
_entity.pdbx_description
1 polymer ?
#
loop_
_entity_poly.entity_id
_entity_poly.type
_entity_poly.pdbx_seq_one_letter_code
_entity_poly.pdbx_strand_id
1 'polypeptide(L)'
;MKKLLNPPIQLILWLVGLSLLGLSAWSLLSLKLQDEAQAESANINIKIPDAAVLDIPNVMTYTQLVQAPLFWASRKEYVPPPVEQVVQAPVEAPPIDTNLPEGRMIGIVNVGEDAFALMQDAAGQTQRLKAGDKWGAWEVKAISYSKMTVALGGQEQEIPLIADFAAPEESKQLAQVREAQAQIQQQKASAVVASNTVTLSASGSAPPQQVNPNAINAANAASAPPQPVDNKRQAPAPLTVEEALAARQRLMASRWSALTGEAPPSSGGVPVQKQ
;
A
#
# COMPACT_ATOMS: atom_id res chain seq x y z
N MET A 1 -48.26 38.82 -19.77
CA MET A 1 -46.97 38.11 -19.57
C MET A 1 -47.20 36.59 -19.46
N LYS A 2 -47.63 35.91 -20.54
CA LYS A 2 -48.05 34.47 -20.49
C LYS A 2 -47.53 33.60 -21.65
N LYS A 3 -46.46 34.01 -22.33
CA LYS A 3 -45.85 33.24 -23.44
C LYS A 3 -44.33 33.37 -23.39
N LEU A 4 -43.69 32.68 -22.44
CA LEU A 4 -42.22 32.69 -22.29
C LEU A 4 -41.60 31.29 -22.42
N LEU A 5 -42.39 30.23 -22.57
CA LEU A 5 -41.87 28.92 -22.92
C LEU A 5 -42.42 28.47 -24.28
N ASN A 6 -41.52 28.34 -25.24
CA ASN A 6 -41.81 27.78 -26.55
C ASN A 6 -42.19 26.29 -26.39
N PRO A 7 -43.19 25.78 -27.15
CA PRO A 7 -43.67 24.40 -27.05
C PRO A 7 -42.58 23.30 -27.09
N PRO A 8 -41.47 23.40 -27.84
CA PRO A 8 -40.45 22.36 -27.83
C PRO A 8 -39.68 22.22 -26.50
N ILE A 9 -39.56 23.29 -25.70
CA ILE A 9 -38.76 23.26 -24.46
C ILE A 9 -39.44 22.39 -23.40
N GLN A 10 -40.78 22.36 -23.40
CA GLN A 10 -41.56 21.56 -22.46
C GLN A 10 -41.30 20.06 -22.64
N LEU A 11 -41.18 19.58 -23.89
CA LEU A 11 -40.85 18.17 -24.17
C LEU A 11 -39.45 17.80 -23.69
N ILE A 12 -38.47 18.69 -23.88
CA ILE A 12 -37.10 18.45 -23.40
C ILE A 12 -37.09 18.35 -21.87
N LEU A 13 -37.81 19.23 -21.18
CA LEU A 13 -37.88 19.21 -19.72
C LEU A 13 -38.53 17.92 -19.19
N TRP A 14 -39.57 17.43 -19.85
CA TRP A 14 -40.20 16.14 -19.53
C TRP A 14 -39.27 14.96 -19.78
N LEU A 15 -38.52 14.96 -20.90
CA LEU A 15 -37.55 13.90 -21.20
C LEU A 15 -36.41 13.86 -20.19
N VAL A 16 -35.87 15.03 -19.80
CA VAL A 16 -34.83 15.12 -18.78
C VAL A 16 -35.36 14.64 -17.43
N GLY A 17 -36.58 15.01 -17.05
CA GLY A 17 -37.22 14.53 -15.82
C GLY A 17 -37.40 13.01 -15.79
N LEU A 18 -37.87 12.42 -16.90
CA LEU A 18 -38.02 10.97 -17.05
C LEU A 18 -36.67 10.23 -17.02
N SER A 19 -35.65 10.80 -17.67
CA SER A 19 -34.29 10.24 -17.65
C SER A 19 -33.70 10.22 -16.24
N LEU A 20 -33.87 11.32 -15.49
CA LEU A 20 -33.36 11.43 -14.12
C LEU A 20 -34.07 10.43 -13.18
N LEU A 21 -35.38 10.25 -13.35
CA LEU A 21 -36.16 9.24 -12.62
C LEU A 21 -35.69 7.81 -12.96
N GLY A 22 -35.47 7.51 -14.25
CA GLY A 22 -34.96 6.22 -14.68
C GLY A 22 -33.59 5.89 -14.09
N LEU A 23 -32.66 6.85 -14.10
CA LEU A 23 -31.34 6.71 -13.47
C LEU A 23 -31.43 6.47 -11.96
N SER A 24 -32.32 7.19 -11.27
CA SER A 24 -32.51 7.00 -9.82
C SER A 24 -33.07 5.61 -9.49
N ALA A 25 -34.04 5.12 -10.27
CA ALA A 25 -34.61 3.80 -10.09
C ALA A 25 -33.58 2.69 -10.37
N TRP A 26 -32.77 2.86 -11.42
CA TRP A 26 -31.67 1.94 -11.75
C TRP A 26 -30.61 1.89 -10.65
N SER A 27 -30.26 3.04 -10.08
CA SER A 27 -29.32 3.13 -8.96
C SER A 27 -29.82 2.40 -7.72
N LEU A 28 -31.11 2.55 -7.37
CA LEU A 28 -31.71 1.85 -6.23
C LEU A 28 -31.78 0.34 -6.46
N LEU A 29 -32.09 -0.09 -7.68
CA LEU A 29 -32.10 -1.51 -8.03
C LEU A 29 -30.68 -2.12 -7.94
N SER A 30 -29.67 -1.39 -8.40
CA SER A 30 -28.26 -1.82 -8.32
C SER A 30 -27.80 -1.99 -6.88
N LEU A 31 -28.17 -1.06 -5.99
CA LEU A 31 -27.88 -1.17 -4.55
C LEU A 31 -28.56 -2.40 -3.94
N LYS A 32 -29.80 -2.68 -4.32
CA LYS A 32 -30.55 -3.86 -3.87
C LYS A 32 -29.86 -5.17 -4.26
N LEU A 33 -29.38 -5.28 -5.51
CA LEU A 33 -28.64 -6.47 -5.95
C LEU A 33 -27.30 -6.65 -5.24
N GLN A 34 -26.60 -5.55 -4.92
CA GLN A 34 -25.35 -5.61 -4.17
C GLN A 34 -25.56 -6.09 -2.72
N ASP A 35 -26.64 -5.65 -2.08
CA ASP A 35 -26.98 -6.04 -0.70
C ASP A 35 -27.28 -7.54 -0.60
N GLU A 36 -27.96 -8.12 -1.60
CA GLU A 36 -28.19 -9.58 -1.68
C GLU A 36 -26.87 -10.35 -1.89
N ALA A 37 -26.01 -9.88 -2.79
CA ALA A 37 -24.68 -10.48 -2.99
C ALA A 37 -23.80 -10.39 -1.73
N GLN A 38 -23.98 -9.34 -0.92
CA GLN A 38 -23.27 -9.17 0.35
C GLN A 38 -23.86 -10.01 1.47
N ALA A 39 -25.17 -10.23 1.48
CA ALA A 39 -25.83 -11.16 2.41
C ALA A 39 -25.46 -12.63 2.15
N GLU A 40 -25.15 -12.98 0.90
CA GLU A 40 -24.60 -14.30 0.53
C GLU A 40 -23.08 -14.42 0.74
N SER A 41 -22.37 -13.32 1.09
CA SER A 41 -20.98 -13.42 1.50
C SER A 41 -20.92 -14.28 2.77
N ALA A 42 -20.41 -15.50 2.55
CA ALA A 42 -20.49 -16.61 3.47
C ALA A 42 -20.20 -16.17 4.91
N ASN A 43 -21.01 -16.64 5.84
CA ASN A 43 -20.66 -16.67 7.24
C ASN A 43 -19.39 -17.53 7.38
N ILE A 44 -18.22 -16.91 7.17
CA ILE A 44 -16.93 -17.51 7.40
C ILE A 44 -16.82 -17.56 8.92
N ASN A 45 -17.41 -18.60 9.48
CA ASN A 45 -17.19 -19.00 10.86
C ASN A 45 -15.73 -19.44 10.94
N ILE A 46 -14.86 -18.47 11.21
CA ILE A 46 -13.47 -18.70 11.55
C ILE A 46 -13.49 -19.47 12.87
N LYS A 47 -13.51 -20.80 12.76
CA LYS A 47 -13.17 -21.68 13.87
C LYS A 47 -11.74 -21.35 14.23
N ILE A 48 -11.55 -20.43 15.17
CA ILE A 48 -10.28 -20.23 15.83
C ILE A 48 -9.94 -21.60 16.43
N PRO A 49 -8.90 -22.29 15.92
CA PRO A 49 -8.52 -23.57 16.49
C PRO A 49 -8.25 -23.34 17.98
N ASP A 50 -8.77 -24.26 18.79
CA ASP A 50 -8.66 -24.24 20.25
C ASP A 50 -7.21 -23.90 20.65
N ALA A 51 -7.04 -22.96 21.57
CA ALA A 51 -5.73 -22.44 21.97
C ALA A 51 -4.78 -23.52 22.54
N ALA A 52 -5.29 -24.75 22.70
CA ALA A 52 -4.55 -25.98 22.95
C ALA A 52 -3.50 -26.34 21.87
N VAL A 53 -3.53 -25.74 20.67
CA VAL A 53 -2.46 -25.91 19.66
C VAL A 53 -1.26 -24.98 19.91
N LEU A 54 -1.39 -23.95 20.75
CA LEU A 54 -0.23 -23.21 21.27
C LEU A 54 0.42 -23.99 22.43
N ASP A 55 0.79 -25.24 22.16
CA ASP A 55 1.57 -26.05 23.09
C ASP A 55 2.96 -25.45 23.20
N ILE A 56 3.24 -24.82 24.34
CA ILE A 56 4.51 -24.16 24.59
C ILE A 56 5.56 -25.27 24.64
N PRO A 57 6.52 -25.32 23.71
CA PRO A 57 7.48 -26.41 23.68
C PRO A 57 8.20 -26.49 25.01
N ASN A 58 8.40 -27.72 25.49
CA ASN A 58 9.07 -28.00 26.76
C ASN A 58 10.38 -27.21 26.85
N VAL A 59 10.74 -26.73 28.05
CA VAL A 59 11.98 -25.97 28.28
C VAL A 59 13.22 -26.74 27.77
N MET A 60 13.18 -28.08 27.78
CA MET A 60 14.24 -28.94 27.26
C MET A 60 14.39 -28.93 25.73
N THR A 61 13.34 -28.56 24.99
CA THR A 61 13.38 -28.43 23.51
C THR A 61 14.19 -27.20 23.08
N TYR A 62 14.25 -26.14 23.90
CA TYR A 62 15.07 -24.96 23.60
C TYR A 62 16.56 -25.30 23.61
N THR A 63 17.01 -26.20 24.48
CA THR A 63 18.41 -26.64 24.54
C THR A 63 18.82 -27.34 23.24
N GLN A 64 17.91 -28.10 22.62
CA GLN A 64 18.16 -28.77 21.34
C GLN A 64 18.24 -27.76 20.17
N LEU A 65 17.40 -26.73 20.17
CA LEU A 65 17.46 -25.66 19.17
C LEU A 65 18.75 -24.84 19.26
N VAL A 66 19.29 -24.65 20.47
CA VAL A 66 20.59 -23.99 20.69
C VAL A 66 21.75 -24.89 20.27
N GLN A 67 21.66 -26.20 20.48
CA GLN A 67 22.69 -27.15 20.07
C GLN A 67 22.72 -27.42 18.56
N ALA A 68 21.61 -27.23 17.86
CA ALA A 68 21.51 -27.36 16.40
C ALA A 68 20.95 -26.07 15.75
N PRO A 69 21.69 -24.94 15.78
CA PRO A 69 21.24 -23.70 15.19
C PRO A 69 20.91 -23.90 13.71
N LEU A 70 19.80 -23.28 13.29
CA LEU A 70 19.29 -23.39 11.92
C LEU A 70 20.32 -22.93 10.86
N PHE A 71 21.29 -22.11 11.27
CA PHE A 71 22.30 -21.49 10.42
C PHE A 71 23.72 -21.95 10.82
N TRP A 72 24.05 -23.21 10.55
CA TRP A 72 25.45 -23.63 10.52
C TRP A 72 26.05 -23.42 9.13
N ALA A 73 27.31 -22.98 9.08
CA ALA A 73 28.07 -22.80 7.84
C ALA A 73 28.26 -24.10 7.02
N SER A 74 27.93 -25.27 7.60
CA SER A 74 27.98 -26.57 6.94
C SER A 74 26.71 -26.95 6.18
N ARG A 75 25.60 -26.17 6.28
CA ARG A 75 24.43 -26.38 5.42
C ARG A 75 24.77 -25.97 3.98
N LYS A 76 25.28 -26.92 3.21
CA LYS A 76 25.20 -26.87 1.75
C LYS A 76 23.76 -27.20 1.36
N GLU A 77 23.27 -26.51 0.34
CA GLU A 77 22.01 -26.85 -0.31
C GLU A 77 22.01 -28.34 -0.64
N TYR A 78 20.92 -29.04 -0.29
CA TYR A 78 20.77 -30.44 -0.64
C TYR A 78 20.69 -30.52 -2.17
N VAL A 79 21.78 -30.97 -2.78
CA VAL A 79 21.77 -31.34 -4.19
C VAL A 79 21.29 -32.79 -4.25
N PRO A 80 20.09 -33.06 -4.78
CA PRO A 80 19.62 -34.43 -4.93
C PRO A 80 20.65 -35.22 -5.76
N PRO A 81 20.90 -36.50 -5.44
CA PRO A 81 21.76 -37.34 -6.25
C PRO A 81 21.28 -37.32 -7.70
N PRO A 82 22.18 -37.29 -8.69
CA PRO A 82 21.79 -37.36 -10.10
C PRO A 82 20.94 -38.61 -10.30
N VAL A 83 19.65 -38.40 -10.53
CA VAL A 83 18.75 -39.47 -10.96
C VAL A 83 19.29 -39.92 -12.32
N GLU A 84 19.77 -41.16 -12.41
CA GLU A 84 20.01 -41.80 -13.69
C GLU A 84 18.71 -41.72 -14.48
N GLN A 85 18.67 -40.82 -15.45
CA GLN A 85 17.57 -40.71 -16.39
C GLN A 85 17.54 -42.01 -17.18
N VAL A 86 16.65 -42.91 -16.77
CA VAL A 86 16.26 -44.05 -17.59
C VAL A 86 15.67 -43.45 -18.86
N VAL A 87 16.45 -43.51 -19.94
CA VAL A 87 16.04 -43.12 -21.29
C VAL A 87 14.90 -44.05 -21.69
N GLN A 88 13.66 -43.66 -21.40
CA GLN A 88 12.49 -44.29 -21.97
C GLN A 88 12.47 -43.98 -23.46
N ALA A 89 12.51 -45.04 -24.27
CA ALA A 89 12.38 -44.97 -25.71
C ALA A 89 11.11 -44.18 -26.10
N PRO A 90 11.13 -43.39 -27.19
CA PRO A 90 9.98 -42.59 -27.60
C PRO A 90 8.81 -43.51 -27.95
N VAL A 91 7.78 -43.52 -27.11
CA VAL A 91 6.47 -44.04 -27.48
C VAL A 91 5.78 -42.91 -28.25
N GLU A 92 5.62 -43.12 -29.55
CA GLU A 92 4.90 -42.26 -30.47
C GLU A 92 3.46 -42.10 -29.99
N ALA A 93 3.19 -41.01 -29.27
CA ALA A 93 1.86 -40.64 -28.82
C ALA A 93 1.06 -40.07 -30.00
N PRO A 94 -0.27 -40.30 -30.05
CA PRO A 94 -1.13 -39.79 -31.11
C PRO A 94 -1.01 -38.26 -31.23
N PRO A 95 -1.28 -37.67 -32.41
CA PRO A 95 -1.15 -36.23 -32.62
C PRO A 95 -2.05 -35.48 -31.63
N ILE A 96 -1.45 -34.95 -30.58
CA ILE A 96 -2.11 -34.12 -29.59
C ILE A 96 -2.15 -32.73 -30.22
N ASP A 97 -3.33 -32.12 -30.29
CA ASP A 97 -3.45 -30.72 -30.69
C ASP A 97 -2.58 -29.86 -29.76
N THR A 98 -1.42 -29.42 -30.26
CA THR A 98 -0.43 -28.61 -29.56
C THR A 98 -0.82 -27.14 -29.47
N ASN A 99 -2.04 -26.79 -29.87
CA ASN A 99 -2.51 -25.42 -29.81
C ASN A 99 -2.71 -25.03 -28.34
N LEU A 100 -1.91 -24.07 -27.89
CA LEU A 100 -2.08 -23.45 -26.57
C LEU A 100 -3.45 -22.76 -26.55
N PRO A 101 -4.26 -22.94 -25.50
CA PRO A 101 -5.54 -22.25 -25.40
C PRO A 101 -5.35 -20.74 -25.53
N GLU A 102 -6.20 -20.09 -26.31
CA GLU A 102 -6.18 -18.63 -26.43
C GLU A 102 -6.60 -18.01 -25.08
N GLY A 103 -5.61 -17.52 -24.34
CA GLY A 103 -5.82 -16.87 -23.07
C GLY A 103 -4.53 -16.29 -22.52
N ARG A 104 -4.68 -15.42 -21.52
CA ARG A 104 -3.58 -14.71 -20.87
C ARG A 104 -3.61 -14.92 -19.38
N MET A 105 -2.42 -15.04 -18.78
CA MET A 105 -2.30 -15.05 -17.32
C MET A 105 -2.42 -13.62 -16.80
N ILE A 106 -3.47 -13.35 -16.03
CA ILE A 106 -3.78 -12.02 -15.49
C ILE A 106 -3.25 -11.81 -14.06
N GLY A 107 -3.01 -12.90 -13.33
CA GLY A 107 -2.62 -12.79 -11.93
C GLY A 107 -2.17 -14.10 -11.32
N ILE A 108 -1.47 -13.99 -10.20
CA ILE A 108 -1.02 -15.11 -9.38
C ILE A 108 -1.37 -14.77 -7.94
N VAL A 109 -2.05 -15.69 -7.26
CA VAL A 109 -2.51 -15.53 -5.88
C VAL A 109 -1.86 -16.61 -5.05
N ASN A 110 -1.04 -16.20 -4.07
CA ASN A 110 -0.42 -17.11 -3.12
C ASN A 110 -1.20 -17.08 -1.80
N VAL A 111 -1.67 -18.25 -1.35
CA VAL A 111 -2.42 -18.41 -0.10
C VAL A 111 -1.71 -19.47 0.74
N GLY A 112 -0.77 -19.04 1.58
CA GLY A 112 0.05 -19.95 2.37
C GLY A 112 1.02 -20.74 1.48
N GLU A 113 0.88 -22.07 1.48
CA GLU A 113 1.70 -22.98 0.66
C GLU A 113 1.10 -23.21 -0.74
N ASP A 114 -0.15 -22.82 -0.95
CA ASP A 114 -0.84 -22.98 -2.24
C ASP A 114 -0.66 -21.75 -3.12
N ALA A 115 -0.32 -21.99 -4.40
CA ALA A 115 -0.27 -20.98 -5.45
C ALA A 115 -1.37 -21.22 -6.49
N PHE A 116 -2.08 -20.15 -6.85
CA PHE A 116 -3.13 -20.17 -7.86
C PHE A 116 -2.79 -19.20 -8.99
N ALA A 117 -2.88 -19.65 -10.23
CA ALA A 117 -2.83 -18.79 -11.41
C ALA A 117 -4.25 -18.41 -11.81
N LEU A 118 -4.45 -17.14 -12.19
CA LEU A 118 -5.68 -16.64 -12.77
C LEU A 118 -5.47 -16.51 -14.27
N MET A 119 -6.19 -17.30 -15.04
CA MET A 119 -6.18 -17.29 -16.51
C MET A 119 -7.44 -16.63 -17.02
N GLN A 120 -7.29 -15.73 -17.97
CA GLN A 120 -8.41 -15.14 -18.70
C GLN A 120 -8.45 -15.74 -20.10
N ASP A 121 -9.59 -16.31 -20.48
CA ASP A 121 -9.80 -16.83 -21.84
C ASP A 121 -10.08 -15.71 -22.85
N ALA A 122 -10.15 -16.06 -24.14
CA ALA A 122 -10.53 -15.13 -25.20
C ALA A 122 -11.94 -14.53 -25.03
N ALA A 123 -12.83 -15.19 -24.27
CA ALA A 123 -14.16 -14.68 -23.94
C ALA A 123 -14.15 -13.69 -22.76
N GLY A 124 -12.99 -13.47 -22.13
CA GLY A 124 -12.81 -12.60 -20.96
C GLY A 124 -13.19 -13.25 -19.62
N GLN A 125 -13.57 -14.53 -19.60
CA GLN A 125 -13.86 -15.28 -18.38
C GLN A 125 -12.56 -15.60 -17.64
N THR A 126 -12.60 -15.46 -16.33
CA THR A 126 -11.46 -15.74 -15.46
C THR A 126 -11.62 -17.11 -14.83
N GLN A 127 -10.65 -17.99 -15.05
CA GLN A 127 -10.56 -19.30 -14.41
C GLN A 127 -9.37 -19.34 -13.45
N ARG A 128 -9.58 -19.93 -12.27
CA ARG A 128 -8.52 -20.20 -11.31
C ARG A 128 -7.94 -21.59 -11.56
N LEU A 129 -6.62 -21.68 -11.69
CA LEU A 129 -5.89 -22.92 -11.87
C LEU A 129 -4.87 -23.09 -10.74
N LYS A 130 -4.71 -24.31 -10.24
CA LYS A 130 -3.61 -24.72 -9.34
C LYS A 130 -2.64 -25.65 -10.07
N ALA A 131 -1.50 -25.94 -9.45
CA ALA A 131 -0.62 -27.00 -9.93
C ALA A 131 -1.38 -28.34 -9.97
N GLY A 132 -1.24 -29.07 -11.07
CA GLY A 132 -1.95 -30.31 -11.40
C GLY A 132 -3.31 -30.10 -12.07
N ASP A 133 -3.83 -28.87 -12.18
CA ASP A 133 -5.06 -28.62 -12.94
C ASP A 133 -4.80 -28.64 -14.45
N LYS A 134 -5.87 -28.90 -15.21
CA LYS A 134 -5.85 -28.87 -16.67
C LYS A 134 -6.41 -27.55 -17.20
N TRP A 135 -5.73 -27.00 -18.20
CA TRP A 135 -6.13 -25.83 -18.95
C TRP A 135 -6.19 -26.19 -20.44
N GLY A 136 -7.40 -26.46 -20.93
CA GLY A 136 -7.59 -27.13 -22.21
C GLY A 136 -6.96 -28.51 -22.19
N ALA A 137 -6.01 -28.76 -23.10
CA ALA A 137 -5.24 -30.01 -23.14
C ALA A 137 -4.04 -30.01 -22.18
N TRP A 138 -3.57 -28.83 -21.74
CA TRP A 138 -2.32 -28.65 -21.01
C TRP A 138 -2.49 -28.87 -19.52
N GLU A 139 -1.48 -29.43 -18.85
CA GLU A 139 -1.46 -29.62 -17.40
C GLU A 139 -0.51 -28.61 -16.74
N VAL A 140 -0.96 -27.96 -15.66
CA VAL A 140 -0.14 -26.99 -14.93
C VAL A 140 0.88 -27.74 -14.08
N LYS A 141 2.17 -27.67 -14.45
CA LYS A 141 3.25 -28.36 -13.71
C LYS A 141 3.69 -27.55 -12.49
N ALA A 142 3.88 -26.25 -12.66
CA ALA A 142 4.36 -25.36 -11.61
C ALA A 142 3.86 -23.93 -11.80
N ILE A 143 3.61 -23.24 -10.69
CA ILE A 143 3.23 -21.82 -10.66
C ILE A 143 4.31 -21.07 -9.88
N SER A 144 5.00 -20.14 -10.54
CA SER A 144 6.01 -19.26 -9.93
C SER A 144 5.45 -17.84 -9.75
N TYR A 145 6.22 -16.91 -9.20
CA TYR A 145 5.76 -15.52 -8.97
C TYR A 145 5.49 -14.69 -10.23
N SER A 146 6.11 -15.05 -11.36
CA SER A 146 6.05 -14.26 -12.60
C SER A 146 5.69 -15.08 -13.85
N LYS A 147 5.59 -16.41 -13.70
CA LYS A 147 5.35 -17.34 -14.80
C LYS A 147 4.66 -18.61 -14.32
N MET A 148 3.91 -19.23 -15.21
CA MET A 148 3.31 -20.55 -15.04
C MET A 148 3.91 -21.50 -16.07
N THR A 149 4.34 -22.67 -15.63
CA THR A 149 4.86 -23.72 -16.52
C THR A 149 3.76 -24.75 -16.75
N VAL A 150 3.37 -24.92 -18.00
CA VAL A 150 2.41 -25.92 -18.43
C VAL A 150 3.11 -27.02 -19.23
N ALA A 151 2.61 -28.25 -19.12
CA ALA A 151 3.15 -29.40 -19.81
C ALA A 151 2.06 -30.13 -20.62
N LEU A 152 2.41 -30.56 -21.82
CA LEU A 152 1.57 -31.41 -22.66
C LEU A 152 2.45 -32.45 -23.35
N GLY A 153 2.24 -33.73 -23.03
CA GLY A 153 2.91 -34.84 -23.73
C GLY A 153 4.44 -34.75 -23.77
N GLY A 154 5.07 -34.16 -22.75
CA GLY A 154 6.53 -33.97 -22.68
C GLY A 154 7.05 -32.64 -23.22
N GLN A 155 6.19 -31.80 -23.80
CA GLN A 155 6.53 -30.41 -24.11
C GLN A 155 6.20 -29.51 -22.92
N GLU A 156 7.15 -28.68 -22.53
CA GLU A 156 6.97 -27.67 -21.48
C GLU A 156 6.93 -26.28 -22.11
N GLN A 157 5.92 -25.49 -21.72
CA GLN A 157 5.77 -24.12 -22.17
C GLN A 157 5.61 -23.19 -20.97
N GLU A 158 6.37 -22.11 -20.98
CA GLU A 158 6.31 -21.08 -19.94
C GLU A 158 5.38 -19.95 -20.41
N ILE A 159 4.40 -19.62 -19.58
CA ILE A 159 3.46 -18.53 -19.79
C ILE A 159 3.82 -17.40 -18.82
N PRO A 160 4.34 -16.26 -19.30
CA PRO A 160 4.67 -15.12 -18.44
C PRO A 160 3.41 -14.40 -17.96
N LEU A 161 3.50 -13.76 -16.81
CA LEU A 161 2.47 -12.86 -16.30
C LEU A 161 2.42 -11.61 -17.18
N ILE A 162 1.33 -11.41 -17.92
CA ILE A 162 1.13 -10.19 -18.70
C ILE A 162 0.58 -9.13 -17.76
N ALA A 163 1.50 -8.36 -17.19
CA ALA A 163 1.18 -7.24 -16.34
C ALA A 163 0.93 -6.02 -17.26
N ASP A 164 -0.30 -5.88 -17.78
CA ASP A 164 -0.75 -4.69 -18.53
C ASP A 164 -0.93 -3.46 -17.61
N PHE A 165 0.08 -3.19 -16.77
CA PHE A 165 0.22 -1.92 -16.09
C PHE A 165 0.94 -0.96 -17.03
N ALA A 166 0.26 -0.49 -18.07
CA ALA A 166 0.64 0.78 -18.65
C ALA A 166 0.61 1.79 -17.51
N ALA A 167 1.76 2.38 -17.17
CA ALA A 167 1.85 3.40 -16.13
C ALA A 167 0.75 4.43 -16.42
N PRO A 168 -0.14 4.73 -15.46
CA PRO A 168 -1.21 5.71 -15.69
C PRO A 168 -0.57 6.97 -16.23
N GLU A 169 -1.04 7.47 -17.38
CA GLU A 169 -0.53 8.74 -17.90
C GLU A 169 -0.60 9.77 -16.78
N GLU A 170 0.58 10.25 -16.36
CA GLU A 170 0.69 11.21 -15.28
C GLU A 170 -0.19 12.40 -15.63
N SER A 171 -1.26 12.59 -14.86
CA SER A 171 -2.21 13.65 -15.15
C SER A 171 -1.44 14.98 -15.18
N LYS A 172 -1.68 15.81 -16.20
CA LYS A 172 -1.01 17.12 -16.34
C LYS A 172 -1.09 17.98 -15.06
N GLN A 173 -2.10 17.73 -14.24
CA GLN A 173 -2.30 18.33 -12.93
C GLN A 173 -1.21 17.93 -11.92
N LEU A 174 -0.79 16.66 -11.87
CA LEU A 174 0.26 16.20 -10.97
C LEU A 174 1.63 16.78 -11.34
N ALA A 175 1.91 16.91 -12.64
CA ALA A 175 3.11 17.57 -13.13
C ALA A 175 3.15 19.05 -12.69
N GLN A 176 2.04 19.79 -12.85
CA GLN A 176 1.95 21.19 -12.42
C GLN A 176 2.08 21.37 -10.90
N VAL A 177 1.47 20.49 -10.10
CA VAL A 177 1.60 20.53 -8.63
C VAL A 177 3.03 20.26 -8.18
N ARG A 178 3.74 19.34 -8.85
CA ARG A 178 5.15 19.06 -8.56
C ARG A 178 6.04 20.25 -8.89
N GLU A 179 5.82 20.92 -10.01
CA GLU A 179 6.53 22.14 -10.38
C GLU A 179 6.27 23.28 -9.39
N ALA A 180 5.01 23.49 -8.98
CA ALA A 180 4.66 24.49 -7.99
C ALA A 180 5.31 24.21 -6.62
N GLN A 181 5.35 22.94 -6.18
CA GLN A 181 6.04 22.56 -4.94
C GLN A 181 7.56 22.77 -5.01
N ALA A 182 8.18 22.47 -6.16
CA ALA A 182 9.61 22.68 -6.35
C ALA A 182 9.99 24.17 -6.23
N GLN A 183 9.15 25.08 -6.79
CA GLN A 183 9.34 26.52 -6.65
C GLN A 183 9.20 26.99 -5.20
N ILE A 184 8.20 26.49 -4.48
CA ILE A 184 7.99 26.84 -3.06
C ILE A 184 9.19 26.38 -2.20
N GLN A 185 9.78 25.21 -2.47
CA GLN A 185 10.98 24.77 -1.76
C GLN A 185 12.20 25.63 -2.05
N GLN A 186 12.41 26.06 -3.30
CA GLN A 186 13.53 26.95 -3.64
C GLN A 186 13.42 28.34 -2.99
N GLN A 187 12.21 28.89 -2.88
CA GLN A 187 11.99 30.17 -2.18
C GLN A 187 12.21 30.04 -0.67
N LYS A 188 11.79 28.94 -0.06
CA LYS A 188 12.04 28.68 1.37
C LYS A 188 13.53 28.50 1.65
N ALA A 189 14.27 27.82 0.78
CA ALA A 189 15.71 27.64 0.94
C ALA A 189 16.48 28.97 0.88
N SER A 190 16.09 29.90 -0.01
CA SER A 190 16.74 31.20 -0.13
C SER A 190 16.38 32.18 1.01
N ALA A 191 15.17 32.11 1.57
CA ALA A 191 14.77 32.92 2.73
C ALA A 191 15.54 32.58 4.02
N VAL A 192 15.93 31.31 4.21
CA VAL A 192 16.68 30.85 5.39
C VAL A 192 18.14 31.32 5.36
N VAL A 193 18.73 31.54 4.18
CA VAL A 193 20.12 32.03 4.07
C VAL A 193 20.22 33.53 4.38
N ALA A 194 19.22 34.34 3.99
CA ALA A 194 19.24 35.80 4.20
C ALA A 194 19.01 36.23 5.67
N SER A 195 18.37 35.37 6.47
CA SER A 195 18.05 35.66 7.88
C SER A 195 19.21 35.39 8.85
N ASN A 196 20.27 34.71 8.39
CA ASN A 196 21.44 34.38 9.22
C ASN A 196 22.63 35.35 9.08
N THR A 197 22.56 36.38 8.23
CA THR A 197 23.68 37.31 7.98
C THR A 197 23.62 38.65 8.72
N VAL A 198 22.65 38.88 9.60
CA VAL A 198 22.42 40.21 10.23
C VAL A 198 22.90 40.31 11.69
N THR A 199 23.43 39.25 12.32
CA THR A 199 23.81 39.26 13.76
C THR A 199 25.30 39.44 14.07
N LEU A 200 26.14 39.83 13.13
CA LEU A 200 27.60 40.03 13.35
C LEU A 200 28.07 41.44 12.95
N SER A 201 27.50 42.50 13.54
CA SER A 201 28.02 43.88 13.39
C SER A 201 27.63 44.79 14.55
N ALA A 202 27.94 44.39 15.79
CA ALA A 202 27.96 45.32 16.92
C ALA A 202 28.79 44.75 18.08
N SER A 203 30.09 44.98 18.09
CA SER A 203 30.89 45.00 19.32
C SER A 203 32.11 45.87 19.13
N GLY A 204 32.00 47.08 19.70
CA GLY A 204 33.08 48.05 19.79
C GLY A 204 34.16 47.60 20.78
N SER A 205 35.40 47.87 20.38
CA SER A 205 36.54 48.31 21.19
C SER A 205 36.46 48.13 22.71
N ALA A 206 37.15 47.11 23.21
CA ALA A 206 37.69 47.04 24.58
C ALA A 206 39.14 46.47 24.54
N PRO A 207 40.03 46.91 25.45
CA PRO A 207 41.50 46.75 25.34
C PRO A 207 42.02 45.33 25.63
N PRO A 208 43.28 45.01 25.25
CA PRO A 208 43.81 43.65 25.27
C PRO A 208 44.07 43.19 26.71
N GLN A 209 43.40 42.10 27.12
CA GLN A 209 43.77 41.37 28.33
C GLN A 209 44.77 40.25 27.99
N GLN A 210 45.71 40.18 28.91
CA GLN A 210 46.95 39.42 28.96
C GLN A 210 46.71 37.90 28.90
N VAL A 211 47.46 37.24 28.03
CA VAL A 211 47.54 35.78 27.88
C VAL A 211 48.01 35.10 29.17
N ASN A 212 47.20 34.17 29.68
CA ASN A 212 47.58 33.23 30.73
C ASN A 212 47.59 31.81 30.13
N PRO A 213 48.77 31.18 29.89
CA PRO A 213 48.85 29.85 29.30
C PRO A 213 48.87 28.79 30.40
N ASN A 214 47.73 28.52 31.04
CA ASN A 214 47.58 27.33 31.87
C ASN A 214 46.10 26.96 32.09
N ALA A 215 45.49 26.35 31.08
CA ALA A 215 44.30 25.50 31.21
C ALA A 215 44.13 24.65 29.94
N ILE A 216 45.10 23.76 29.69
CA ILE A 216 44.98 22.69 28.70
C ILE A 216 44.19 21.58 29.39
N ASN A 217 42.86 21.56 29.22
CA ASN A 217 41.94 20.41 29.28
C ASN A 217 40.56 20.85 29.75
N ALA A 218 39.65 21.11 28.81
CA ALA A 218 38.20 20.83 28.89
C ALA A 218 37.43 21.68 27.86
N ALA A 219 37.56 21.38 26.56
CA ALA A 219 36.59 21.82 25.55
C ALA A 219 36.89 21.13 24.21
N ASN A 220 36.62 19.83 24.12
CA ASN A 220 36.48 19.17 22.83
C ASN A 220 35.32 18.18 22.90
N ALA A 221 34.11 18.73 23.00
CA ALA A 221 32.87 17.98 22.87
C ALA A 221 31.74 18.94 22.48
N ALA A 222 31.67 19.33 21.21
CA ALA A 222 30.49 19.98 20.65
C ALA A 222 30.46 19.84 19.12
N SER A 223 29.92 18.72 18.64
CA SER A 223 29.15 18.60 17.38
C SER A 223 28.64 17.16 17.26
N ALA A 224 27.74 16.78 18.16
CA ALA A 224 26.87 15.61 17.98
C ALA A 224 25.46 16.13 17.65
N PRO A 225 24.73 15.50 16.71
CA PRO A 225 23.36 15.87 16.40
C PRO A 225 22.47 15.80 17.66
N PRO A 226 21.40 16.62 17.74
CA PRO A 226 20.54 16.65 18.92
C PRO A 226 19.96 15.25 19.16
N GLN A 227 20.33 14.67 20.29
CA GLN A 227 19.73 13.43 20.76
C GLN A 227 18.23 13.66 20.99
N PRO A 228 17.37 12.69 20.66
CA PRO A 228 15.97 12.74 21.03
C PRO A 228 15.89 12.79 22.55
N VAL A 229 15.21 13.82 23.08
CA VAL A 229 14.83 13.89 24.49
C VAL A 229 14.12 12.60 24.88
N ASP A 230 14.74 11.89 25.82
CA ASP A 230 14.28 10.69 26.48
C ASP A 230 13.04 11.03 27.31
N ASN A 231 11.87 11.13 26.66
CA ASN A 231 10.57 11.26 27.33
C ASN A 231 10.19 9.92 27.97
N LYS A 232 10.95 9.48 28.97
CA LYS A 232 10.53 8.41 29.86
C LYS A 232 9.51 8.97 30.85
N ARG A 233 8.29 8.43 30.73
CA ARG A 233 7.24 8.37 31.76
C ARG A 233 6.61 9.70 32.15
N GLN A 234 5.80 10.23 31.25
CA GLN A 234 4.51 10.74 31.66
C GLN A 234 3.47 10.14 30.71
N ALA A 235 2.72 9.15 31.18
CA ALA A 235 1.52 8.75 30.48
C ALA A 235 0.67 10.03 30.33
N PRO A 236 0.24 10.42 29.11
CA PRO A 236 -0.74 11.47 29.00
C PRO A 236 -1.92 11.06 29.88
N ALA A 237 -2.43 11.99 30.69
CA ALA A 237 -3.68 11.79 31.41
C ALA A 237 -4.69 11.15 30.45
N PRO A 238 -5.56 10.21 30.89
CA PRO A 238 -6.53 9.61 29.99
C PRO A 238 -7.38 10.73 29.39
N LEU A 239 -7.03 11.16 28.17
CA LEU A 239 -7.82 12.12 27.42
C LEU A 239 -9.19 11.48 27.31
N THR A 240 -10.20 12.20 27.78
CA THR A 240 -11.58 11.74 27.67
C THR A 240 -11.87 11.49 26.20
N VAL A 241 -12.74 10.52 25.90
CA VAL A 241 -13.11 10.17 24.52
C VAL A 241 -13.54 11.42 23.73
N GLU A 242 -14.14 12.40 24.43
CA GLU A 242 -14.55 13.68 23.89
C GLU A 242 -13.36 14.57 23.46
N GLU A 243 -12.31 14.64 24.27
CA GLU A 243 -11.09 15.40 23.94
C GLU A 243 -10.30 14.74 22.80
N ALA A 244 -10.26 13.41 22.76
CA ALA A 244 -9.66 12.67 21.65
C ALA A 244 -10.43 12.88 20.33
N LEU A 245 -11.76 12.92 20.38
CA LEU A 245 -12.60 13.19 19.22
C LEU A 245 -12.42 14.64 18.72
N ALA A 246 -12.39 15.61 19.64
CA ALA A 246 -12.16 17.01 19.33
C ALA A 246 -10.76 17.26 18.73
N ALA A 247 -9.73 16.59 19.26
CA ALA A 247 -8.38 16.64 18.72
C ALA A 247 -8.31 16.06 17.29
N ARG A 248 -9.00 14.94 17.04
CA ARG A 248 -9.11 14.34 15.70
C ARG A 248 -9.86 15.24 14.73
N GLN A 249 -10.94 15.88 15.16
CA GLN A 249 -11.69 16.85 14.33
C GLN A 249 -10.85 18.07 13.98
N ARG A 250 -10.07 18.62 14.94
CA ARG A 250 -9.11 19.71 14.67
C ARG A 250 -8.04 19.31 13.66
N LEU A 251 -7.50 18.10 13.79
CA LEU A 251 -6.53 17.58 12.82
C LEU A 251 -7.13 17.44 11.42
N MET A 252 -8.35 16.91 11.31
CA MET A 252 -9.07 16.83 10.03
C MET A 252 -9.30 18.24 9.44
N ALA A 253 -9.79 19.19 10.22
CA ALA A 253 -10.06 20.55 9.76
C ALA A 253 -8.79 21.28 9.31
N SER A 254 -7.68 21.15 10.05
CA SER A 254 -6.39 21.76 9.67
C SER A 254 -5.83 21.20 8.35
N ARG A 255 -6.03 19.90 8.09
CA ARG A 255 -5.59 19.26 6.85
C ARG A 255 -6.42 19.68 5.64
N TRP A 256 -7.71 19.97 5.85
CA TRP A 256 -8.59 20.42 4.77
C TRP A 256 -8.46 21.93 4.50
N SER A 257 -8.32 22.76 5.54
CA SER A 257 -8.17 24.22 5.41
C SER A 257 -6.80 24.63 4.84
N ALA A 258 -5.74 23.84 5.06
CA ALA A 258 -4.43 24.08 4.45
C ALA A 258 -4.42 23.94 2.91
N LEU A 259 -5.40 23.26 2.31
CA LEU A 259 -5.56 23.16 0.86
C LEU A 259 -6.36 24.32 0.26
N THR A 260 -7.21 24.99 1.04
CA THR A 260 -8.08 26.08 0.56
C THR A 260 -7.52 27.48 0.82
N GLY A 261 -6.42 27.61 1.59
CA GLY A 261 -5.76 28.89 1.83
C GLY A 261 -6.55 29.87 2.69
N GLU A 262 -7.66 29.45 3.28
CA GLU A 262 -8.52 30.30 4.08
C GLU A 262 -8.25 30.08 5.56
N ALA A 263 -7.72 31.12 6.23
CA ALA A 263 -7.42 31.10 7.65
C ALA A 263 -8.70 30.95 8.48
N PRO A 264 -8.70 30.13 9.55
CA PRO A 264 -9.89 29.96 10.38
C PRO A 264 -10.23 31.26 11.12
N PRO A 265 -11.52 31.59 11.31
CA PRO A 265 -11.91 32.69 12.18
C PRO A 265 -11.47 32.39 13.62
N SER A 266 -10.71 33.31 14.22
CA SER A 266 -10.34 33.24 15.63
C SER A 266 -11.61 33.34 16.48
N SER A 267 -12.13 32.21 16.95
CA SER A 267 -13.19 32.20 17.96
C SER A 267 -12.59 32.57 19.32
N GLY A 268 -13.28 33.50 19.99
CA GLY A 268 -12.87 34.18 21.23
C GLY A 268 -12.52 33.25 22.39
N GLY A 269 -11.79 33.72 23.39
CA GLY A 269 -12.24 34.83 24.23
C GLY A 269 -12.97 34.22 25.43
N VAL A 270 -12.20 33.69 26.37
CA VAL A 270 -12.69 33.14 27.64
C VAL A 270 -13.18 34.31 28.50
N PRO A 271 -14.44 34.34 28.97
CA PRO A 271 -14.85 35.32 29.96
C PRO A 271 -14.25 34.94 31.33
N VAL A 272 -13.44 35.86 31.86
CA VAL A 272 -12.95 35.83 33.23
C VAL A 272 -14.15 35.99 34.19
N GLN A 273 -14.45 34.93 34.93
CA GLN A 273 -15.30 35.00 36.11
C GLN A 273 -14.59 35.84 37.18
N LYS A 274 -15.15 37.01 37.48
CA LYS A 274 -14.83 37.75 38.72
C LYS A 274 -15.53 37.06 39.89
N GLN A 275 -14.74 36.74 40.91
CA GLN A 275 -15.22 36.53 42.28
C GLN A 275 -15.60 37.86 42.92
#